data_AF-A0A954PF29-F1
#
_entry.id   AF-A0A954PF29-F1
#
_cell.length_a   1.000
_cell.length_b   1.000
_cell.length_c   1.000
_cell.angle_alpha   90.00
_cell.angle_beta   90.00
_cell.angle_gamma   90.00
#
_symmetry.space_group_name_H-M   'P 1'
#
loop_
_entity.id
_entity.type
_entity.pdbx_description
1 polymer ?
#
loop_
_entity_poly.entity_id
_entity_poly.type
_entity_poly.pdbx_seq_one_letter_code
_entity_poly.pdbx_strand_id
1 'polypeptide(L)'
;MWAKSEFTRNATINALLKRIKKWFPRPAPPMRLDVSVLEDRILYSATPMPVDIVDAVDAGLSELDHSLQEALLDLQPAGDEPSATREALFIDASLDDLDVLLQEIARERDADVFLMERDVDGVAFVSSVLSSAGEEYGAIHIVSHGSAGSVQLGDTLLTTATIDNYRDQLSSWGMYLTDDADILIYGCDLANSQSGVTLLETLAELTQSDVAASDDATGHALLGGDWDLEYSIGVIDNELLLAADSTSGWLHRLANSITVTNTLDVANGDTSSFDALFLNDGGDGISLREAIIAANNTANGATPDEIRFNINGAGPHLIGLSASLPTITEAVLLDGWSEPDYAGTPVIIIDGNDISSDGLVLSSTADGSTIRGFVIRNFNGDGIQINSGSSGNTIAGNYIGSLTTSGTNAGASFANTNNGIRINGSSNTIGGTTTADRNVISGNALAGIRIDGTGAFGNQVLGNFVGTDASATSAIGNSQEGVKITNAAVLNFLGGTAVGSGNIISGNLNDAVAISGVGTDNNRALGNWIGVDATGNTALANGDDGIQIGSSASYNVVGDGTLAGRNVIAGNADDGVQLYDLGTNNKV
;
A
#
# COMPACT_ATOMS: atom_id res chain seq x y z
N MET A 1 27.33 -45.86 10.74
CA MET A 1 26.15 -46.54 10.15
C MET A 1 25.03 -45.53 9.83
N TRP A 2 25.40 -44.31 9.41
CA TRP A 2 24.48 -43.15 9.27
C TRP A 2 24.60 -42.44 7.90
N ALA A 3 25.19 -43.09 6.90
CA ALA A 3 25.30 -42.55 5.53
C ALA A 3 24.55 -43.40 4.48
N LYS A 4 23.93 -44.51 4.90
CA LYS A 4 23.14 -45.39 4.01
C LYS A 4 21.62 -45.22 4.15
N SER A 5 21.13 -44.43 5.10
CA SER A 5 19.69 -44.18 5.29
C SER A 5 19.18 -42.93 4.56
N GLU A 6 20.03 -41.96 4.24
CA GLU A 6 19.63 -40.74 3.48
C GLU A 6 19.47 -41.00 1.98
N PHE A 7 20.29 -41.88 1.39
CA PHE A 7 20.23 -42.16 -0.04
C PHE A 7 18.94 -42.90 -0.46
N THR A 8 18.41 -43.74 0.43
CA THR A 8 17.13 -44.46 0.22
C THR A 8 15.91 -43.55 0.47
N ARG A 9 16.05 -42.49 1.29
CA ARG A 9 14.97 -41.52 1.57
C ARG A 9 14.73 -40.59 0.37
N ASN A 10 15.80 -40.12 -0.28
CA ASN A 10 15.70 -39.26 -1.48
C ASN A 10 15.17 -39.99 -2.73
N ALA A 11 15.50 -41.27 -2.90
CA ALA A 11 14.94 -42.07 -4.00
C ALA A 11 13.43 -42.32 -3.82
N THR A 12 12.97 -42.44 -2.57
CA THR A 12 11.55 -42.66 -2.25
C THR A 12 10.73 -41.37 -2.36
N ILE A 13 11.30 -40.21 -2.00
CA ILE A 13 10.68 -38.89 -2.17
C ILE A 13 10.54 -38.53 -3.65
N ASN A 14 11.56 -38.78 -4.48
CA ASN A 14 11.49 -38.53 -5.92
C ASN A 14 10.52 -39.46 -6.66
N ALA A 15 10.35 -40.70 -6.18
CA ALA A 15 9.33 -41.62 -6.68
C ALA A 15 7.92 -41.22 -6.23
N LEU A 16 7.77 -40.62 -5.03
CA LEU A 16 6.52 -40.01 -4.56
C LEU A 16 6.17 -38.77 -5.37
N LEU A 17 7.13 -37.87 -5.63
CA LEU A 17 6.94 -36.66 -6.44
C LEU A 17 6.59 -36.97 -7.90
N LYS A 18 7.18 -38.04 -8.49
CA LYS A 18 6.78 -38.54 -9.82
C LYS A 18 5.38 -39.19 -9.83
N ARG A 19 4.93 -39.78 -8.72
CA ARG A 19 3.56 -40.33 -8.59
C ARG A 19 2.53 -39.24 -8.29
N ILE A 20 2.90 -38.20 -7.54
CA ILE A 20 2.09 -37.03 -7.23
C ILE A 20 1.90 -36.14 -8.48
N LYS A 21 2.92 -35.96 -9.33
CA LYS A 21 2.79 -35.31 -10.65
C LYS A 21 1.85 -36.02 -11.63
N LYS A 22 1.48 -37.28 -11.36
CA LYS A 22 0.52 -38.05 -12.18
C LYS A 22 -0.92 -37.91 -11.68
N TRP A 23 -1.13 -37.25 -10.53
CA TRP A 23 -2.41 -37.10 -9.84
C TRP A 23 -2.87 -35.64 -9.68
N PHE A 24 -2.01 -34.66 -10.00
CA PHE A 24 -2.51 -33.35 -10.34
C PHE A 24 -3.17 -33.45 -11.72
N PRO A 25 -4.47 -33.15 -11.87
CA PRO A 25 -4.98 -32.79 -13.19
C PRO A 25 -4.07 -31.68 -13.74
N ARG A 26 -3.96 -31.58 -15.07
CA ARG A 26 -3.44 -30.35 -15.70
C ARG A 26 -4.10 -29.17 -14.97
N PRO A 27 -3.39 -28.03 -14.74
CA PRO A 27 -4.06 -26.84 -14.25
C PRO A 27 -5.36 -26.72 -15.04
N ALA A 28 -6.47 -26.65 -14.32
CA ALA A 28 -7.76 -26.51 -14.97
C ALA A 28 -7.59 -25.33 -15.95
N PRO A 29 -8.07 -25.45 -17.19
CA PRO A 29 -8.06 -24.29 -18.07
C PRO A 29 -8.68 -23.12 -17.29
N PRO A 30 -8.11 -21.90 -17.43
CA PRO A 30 -8.62 -20.72 -16.74
C PRO A 30 -10.14 -20.69 -16.88
N MET A 31 -10.84 -20.50 -15.76
CA MET A 31 -12.29 -20.62 -15.71
C MET A 31 -12.90 -19.45 -16.49
N ARG A 32 -13.19 -19.67 -17.77
CA ARG A 32 -13.97 -18.74 -18.60
C ARG A 32 -15.37 -18.67 -18.01
N LEU A 33 -15.79 -17.49 -17.57
CA LEU A 33 -17.15 -17.28 -17.11
C LEU A 33 -18.07 -17.19 -18.33
N ASP A 34 -19.04 -18.08 -18.46
CA ASP A 34 -20.06 -17.99 -19.51
C ASP A 34 -21.17 -17.06 -19.03
N VAL A 35 -21.06 -15.77 -19.37
CA VAL A 35 -21.96 -14.74 -18.84
C VAL A 35 -23.38 -14.85 -19.41
N SER A 36 -23.58 -15.67 -20.46
CA SER A 36 -24.90 -15.97 -21.05
C SER A 36 -25.86 -16.74 -20.11
N VAL A 37 -25.37 -17.23 -18.96
CA VAL A 37 -26.15 -18.04 -18.01
C VAL A 37 -26.86 -17.20 -16.93
N LEU A 38 -26.63 -15.88 -16.88
CA LEU A 38 -27.23 -14.98 -15.88
C LEU A 38 -28.64 -14.45 -16.23
N GLU A 39 -29.33 -14.99 -17.24
CA GLU A 39 -30.68 -14.52 -17.59
C GLU A 39 -31.75 -14.86 -16.53
N ASP A 40 -32.58 -13.86 -16.22
CA ASP A 40 -33.71 -13.94 -15.29
C ASP A 40 -34.67 -15.09 -15.64
N ARG A 41 -34.88 -16.00 -14.69
CA ARG A 41 -35.92 -17.03 -14.78
C ARG A 41 -37.30 -16.41 -14.62
N ILE A 42 -37.82 -15.71 -15.63
CA ILE A 42 -39.24 -15.34 -15.69
C ILE A 42 -40.07 -16.58 -16.00
N LEU A 43 -40.60 -17.17 -14.94
CA LEU A 43 -41.56 -18.26 -14.98
C LEU A 43 -42.98 -17.69 -15.13
N TYR A 44 -43.58 -17.73 -16.33
CA TYR A 44 -45.04 -17.68 -16.46
C TYR A 44 -45.58 -18.70 -17.47
N SER A 45 -46.52 -19.49 -16.97
CA SER A 45 -47.16 -20.65 -17.58
C SER A 45 -48.16 -20.31 -18.71
N ALA A 46 -48.24 -21.22 -19.69
CA ALA A 46 -49.23 -21.31 -20.77
C ALA A 46 -50.70 -21.17 -20.29
N THR A 47 -51.72 -20.76 -21.08
CA THR A 47 -52.32 -21.37 -22.31
C THR A 47 -53.53 -20.49 -22.78
N PRO A 48 -54.29 -20.76 -23.88
CA PRO A 48 -54.52 -19.78 -24.97
C PRO A 48 -56.01 -19.48 -25.37
N MET A 49 -56.17 -18.76 -26.49
CA MET A 49 -57.29 -18.69 -27.47
C MET A 49 -58.17 -17.39 -27.49
N PRO A 50 -59.06 -17.17 -28.50
CA PRO A 50 -58.77 -16.39 -29.73
C PRO A 50 -59.90 -15.39 -30.11
N VAL A 51 -59.66 -14.35 -30.93
CA VAL A 51 -60.75 -13.69 -31.68
C VAL A 51 -60.26 -13.02 -32.98
N ASP A 52 -60.96 -13.34 -34.08
CA ASP A 52 -60.92 -12.72 -35.42
C ASP A 52 -61.46 -11.27 -35.45
N ILE A 53 -61.10 -10.52 -36.51
CA ILE A 53 -61.97 -9.74 -37.45
C ILE A 53 -61.14 -8.56 -38.04
N VAL A 54 -60.66 -8.65 -39.29
CA VAL A 54 -61.18 -8.15 -40.60
C VAL A 54 -61.20 -6.62 -40.79
N ASP A 55 -60.44 -6.14 -41.79
CA ASP A 55 -60.78 -5.21 -42.91
C ASP A 55 -59.48 -4.48 -43.38
N ALA A 56 -58.87 -4.76 -44.54
CA ALA A 56 -59.28 -4.59 -45.95
C ALA A 56 -59.27 -3.13 -46.45
N VAL A 57 -58.22 -2.73 -47.18
CA VAL A 57 -58.22 -1.78 -48.32
C VAL A 57 -57.04 -2.20 -49.22
N ASP A 58 -57.27 -2.96 -50.29
CA ASP A 58 -57.71 -2.59 -51.64
C ASP A 58 -56.54 -2.35 -52.61
N ALA A 59 -56.75 -2.89 -53.81
CA ALA A 59 -55.80 -3.36 -54.78
C ALA A 59 -55.67 -2.43 -56.00
N GLY A 60 -54.58 -2.62 -56.73
CA GLY A 60 -54.34 -2.14 -58.09
C GLY A 60 -52.91 -2.49 -58.49
N LEU A 61 -52.62 -3.74 -58.89
CA LEU A 61 -52.62 -4.26 -60.29
C LEU A 61 -51.77 -3.41 -61.25
N SER A 62 -50.87 -3.93 -62.09
CA SER A 62 -50.36 -5.29 -62.33
C SER A 62 -49.27 -5.19 -63.41
N GLU A 63 -48.27 -6.07 -63.31
CA GLU A 63 -47.54 -6.74 -64.41
C GLU A 63 -46.62 -5.96 -65.38
N LEU A 64 -45.34 -6.31 -65.32
CA LEU A 64 -44.32 -6.58 -66.36
C LEU A 64 -42.95 -6.39 -65.66
N ASP A 65 -41.97 -7.29 -65.64
CA ASP A 65 -41.59 -8.35 -66.55
C ASP A 65 -40.59 -9.28 -65.81
N HIS A 66 -40.72 -10.59 -66.02
CA HIS A 66 -39.74 -11.60 -65.60
C HIS A 66 -38.50 -11.47 -66.49
N SER A 67 -37.54 -10.60 -66.15
CA SER A 67 -36.22 -10.60 -66.82
C SER A 67 -35.07 -9.89 -66.09
N LEU A 68 -35.22 -9.46 -64.82
CA LEU A 68 -34.16 -8.74 -64.07
C LEU A 68 -33.54 -9.52 -62.89
N GLN A 69 -33.57 -10.85 -62.92
CA GLN A 69 -32.92 -11.68 -61.89
C GLN A 69 -31.49 -12.14 -62.27
N GLU A 70 -30.94 -11.71 -63.41
CA GLU A 70 -29.55 -12.01 -63.81
C GLU A 70 -28.69 -10.76 -64.11
N ALA A 71 -29.08 -9.57 -63.65
CA ALA A 71 -28.32 -8.33 -63.88
C ALA A 71 -28.04 -7.49 -62.61
N LEU A 72 -28.06 -8.10 -61.42
CA LEU A 72 -27.60 -7.49 -60.16
C LEU A 72 -26.38 -8.21 -59.55
N LEU A 73 -25.55 -8.80 -60.39
CA LEU A 73 -24.30 -9.46 -60.00
C LEU A 73 -23.10 -8.59 -60.43
N ASP A 74 -22.99 -7.35 -59.94
CA ASP A 74 -21.70 -6.62 -59.89
C ASP A 74 -21.70 -5.32 -59.06
N LEU A 75 -22.35 -5.34 -57.89
CA LEU A 75 -22.09 -4.33 -56.85
C LEU A 75 -21.94 -5.07 -55.52
N GLN A 76 -20.79 -5.73 -55.34
CA GLN A 76 -20.27 -5.92 -54.00
C GLN A 76 -19.90 -4.52 -53.47
N PRO A 77 -20.44 -4.06 -52.32
CA PRO A 77 -19.62 -3.18 -51.51
C PRO A 77 -18.35 -3.97 -51.18
N ALA A 78 -17.19 -3.34 -51.36
CA ALA A 78 -15.95 -3.85 -50.81
C ALA A 78 -16.21 -4.18 -49.34
N GLY A 79 -15.94 -5.43 -48.96
CA GLY A 79 -15.95 -5.82 -47.57
C GLY A 79 -14.87 -5.03 -46.85
N ASP A 80 -15.30 -4.33 -45.80
CA ASP A 80 -14.56 -3.99 -44.59
C ASP A 80 -15.64 -3.53 -43.59
N GLU A 81 -16.46 -4.49 -43.15
CA GLU A 81 -17.04 -4.37 -41.81
C GLU A 81 -15.90 -4.75 -40.86
N PRO A 82 -15.55 -3.95 -39.84
CA PRO A 82 -14.53 -4.34 -38.88
C PRO A 82 -14.93 -5.69 -38.31
N SER A 83 -14.10 -6.71 -38.54
CA SER A 83 -14.24 -7.99 -37.87
C SER A 83 -14.31 -7.69 -36.38
N ALA A 84 -15.40 -8.06 -35.70
CA ALA A 84 -15.48 -7.95 -34.25
C ALA A 84 -14.20 -8.55 -33.65
N THR A 85 -13.34 -7.69 -33.12
CA THR A 85 -12.05 -8.09 -32.57
C THR A 85 -12.32 -8.92 -31.34
N ARG A 86 -11.63 -10.04 -31.19
CA ARG A 86 -11.74 -10.86 -29.99
C ARG A 86 -11.08 -10.09 -28.84
N GLU A 87 -11.81 -9.84 -27.77
CA GLU A 87 -11.32 -9.08 -26.61
C GLU A 87 -11.21 -10.00 -25.38
N ALA A 88 -10.14 -9.84 -24.62
CA ALA A 88 -9.95 -10.51 -23.33
C ALA A 88 -10.11 -9.50 -22.19
N LEU A 89 -10.94 -9.82 -21.22
CA LEU A 89 -11.16 -8.99 -20.04
C LEU A 89 -10.66 -9.71 -18.79
N PHE A 90 -9.67 -9.12 -18.15
CA PHE A 90 -9.10 -9.59 -16.89
C PHE A 90 -9.59 -8.69 -15.76
N ILE A 91 -10.26 -9.26 -14.76
CA ILE A 91 -10.82 -8.51 -13.63
C ILE A 91 -10.23 -9.05 -12.34
N ASP A 92 -9.77 -8.16 -11.47
CA ASP A 92 -9.35 -8.53 -10.12
C ASP A 92 -10.55 -9.02 -9.30
N ALA A 93 -10.44 -10.22 -8.72
CA ALA A 93 -11.52 -10.82 -7.95
C ALA A 93 -11.76 -10.14 -6.59
N SER A 94 -10.88 -9.22 -6.18
CA SER A 94 -11.01 -8.45 -4.93
C SER A 94 -11.90 -7.22 -5.04
N LEU A 95 -12.39 -6.87 -6.24
CA LEU A 95 -13.31 -5.75 -6.41
C LEU A 95 -14.63 -6.01 -5.68
N ASP A 96 -15.12 -5.00 -4.97
CA ASP A 96 -16.42 -5.02 -4.31
C ASP A 96 -17.56 -5.19 -5.32
N ASP A 97 -18.65 -5.84 -4.90
CA ASP A 97 -19.84 -6.10 -5.73
C ASP A 97 -19.55 -6.57 -7.17
N LEU A 98 -18.51 -7.39 -7.34
CA LEU A 98 -18.04 -7.91 -8.63
C LEU A 98 -19.15 -8.54 -9.49
N ASP A 99 -20.10 -9.24 -8.86
CA ASP A 99 -21.25 -9.84 -9.57
C ASP A 99 -22.11 -8.79 -10.30
N VAL A 100 -22.18 -7.57 -9.76
CA VAL A 100 -22.90 -6.44 -10.38
C VAL A 100 -22.08 -5.87 -11.54
N LEU A 101 -20.78 -5.64 -11.35
CA LEU A 101 -19.88 -5.16 -12.40
C LEU A 101 -19.87 -6.11 -13.61
N LEU A 102 -19.80 -7.42 -13.36
CA LEU A 102 -19.84 -8.45 -14.40
C LEU A 102 -21.16 -8.42 -15.19
N GLN A 103 -22.29 -8.19 -14.52
CA GLN A 103 -23.60 -8.08 -15.18
C GLN A 103 -23.70 -6.84 -16.06
N GLU A 104 -23.07 -5.72 -15.66
CA GLU A 104 -23.05 -4.51 -16.46
C GLU A 104 -22.16 -4.67 -17.69
N ILE A 105 -20.95 -5.18 -17.53
CA ILE A 105 -20.02 -5.41 -18.63
C ILE A 105 -20.62 -6.34 -19.67
N ALA A 106 -21.25 -7.44 -19.25
CA ALA A 106 -21.85 -8.40 -20.18
C ALA A 106 -23.11 -7.90 -20.90
N ARG A 107 -23.69 -6.77 -20.47
CA ARG A 107 -24.77 -6.10 -21.22
C ARG A 107 -24.22 -5.23 -22.34
N GLU A 108 -23.04 -4.66 -22.15
CA GLU A 108 -22.45 -3.69 -23.08
C GLU A 108 -21.48 -4.36 -24.07
N ARG A 109 -20.80 -5.46 -23.70
CA ARG A 109 -19.77 -6.11 -24.54
C ARG A 109 -19.81 -7.64 -24.51
N ASP A 110 -19.39 -8.23 -25.64
CA ASP A 110 -19.12 -9.67 -25.78
C ASP A 110 -17.59 -9.90 -25.73
N ALA A 111 -17.06 -10.11 -24.52
CA ALA A 111 -15.63 -10.31 -24.26
C ALA A 111 -15.37 -11.61 -23.49
N ASP A 112 -14.18 -12.20 -23.68
CA ASP A 112 -13.74 -13.35 -22.90
C ASP A 112 -13.32 -12.90 -21.49
N VAL A 113 -14.17 -13.14 -20.49
CA VAL A 113 -13.94 -12.71 -19.10
C VAL A 113 -13.14 -13.74 -18.30
N PHE A 114 -12.08 -13.26 -17.64
CA PHE A 114 -11.19 -14.02 -16.77
C PHE A 114 -11.04 -13.31 -15.42
N LEU A 115 -11.35 -14.02 -14.33
CA LEU A 115 -11.16 -13.51 -12.97
C LEU A 115 -9.75 -13.83 -12.48
N MET A 116 -9.06 -12.81 -11.98
CA MET A 116 -7.75 -12.90 -11.36
C MET A 116 -7.91 -13.01 -9.85
N GLU A 117 -7.65 -14.19 -9.30
CA GLU A 117 -7.68 -14.42 -7.87
C GLU A 117 -6.53 -13.69 -7.16
N ARG A 118 -6.77 -13.26 -5.91
CA ARG A 118 -5.84 -12.41 -5.14
C ARG A 118 -4.51 -13.08 -4.79
N ASP A 119 -4.44 -14.40 -4.80
CA ASP A 119 -3.22 -15.17 -4.47
C ASP A 119 -2.48 -15.70 -5.70
N VAL A 120 -2.79 -15.15 -6.88
CA VAL A 120 -2.20 -15.55 -8.15
C VAL A 120 -1.33 -14.43 -8.70
N ASP A 121 -0.14 -14.79 -9.20
CA ASP A 121 0.70 -13.94 -10.03
C ASP A 121 -0.08 -13.54 -11.29
N GLY A 122 -0.64 -12.33 -11.29
CA GLY A 122 -1.54 -11.86 -12.34
C GLY A 122 -0.85 -11.75 -13.68
N VAL A 123 0.44 -11.37 -13.71
CA VAL A 123 1.20 -11.32 -14.97
C VAL A 123 1.39 -12.72 -15.55
N ALA A 124 1.73 -13.70 -14.71
CA ALA A 124 1.81 -15.10 -15.11
C ALA A 124 0.45 -15.67 -15.53
N PHE A 125 -0.63 -15.27 -14.84
CA PHE A 125 -1.99 -15.67 -15.17
C PHE A 125 -2.41 -15.17 -16.55
N VAL A 126 -2.30 -13.87 -16.82
CA VAL A 126 -2.58 -13.27 -18.12
C VAL A 126 -1.75 -13.96 -19.21
N SER A 127 -0.44 -14.14 -18.99
CA SER A 127 0.44 -14.87 -19.90
C SER A 127 -0.08 -16.28 -20.22
N SER A 128 -0.59 -16.99 -19.20
CA SER A 128 -1.11 -18.35 -19.36
C SER A 128 -2.43 -18.38 -20.14
N VAL A 129 -3.28 -17.37 -19.95
CA VAL A 129 -4.55 -17.22 -20.68
C VAL A 129 -4.26 -16.95 -22.16
N LEU A 130 -3.46 -15.93 -22.46
CA LEU A 130 -3.12 -15.53 -23.83
C LEU A 130 -2.46 -16.69 -24.60
N SER A 131 -1.48 -17.35 -23.99
CA SER A 131 -0.80 -18.48 -24.64
C SER A 131 -1.68 -19.72 -24.86
N SER A 132 -2.81 -19.82 -24.18
CA SER A 132 -3.76 -20.94 -24.31
C SER A 132 -4.94 -20.67 -25.24
N ALA A 133 -5.11 -19.41 -25.68
CA ALA A 133 -6.31 -18.94 -26.37
C ALA A 133 -6.47 -19.50 -27.79
N GLY A 134 -5.38 -19.93 -28.43
CA GLY A 134 -5.37 -20.56 -29.76
C GLY A 134 -5.57 -19.62 -30.95
N GLU A 135 -5.98 -18.38 -30.69
CA GLU A 135 -6.16 -17.27 -31.62
C GLU A 135 -5.68 -15.98 -30.93
N GLU A 136 -5.35 -14.94 -31.71
CA GLU A 136 -4.90 -13.64 -31.20
C GLU A 136 -6.08 -12.79 -30.69
N TYR A 137 -5.81 -11.91 -29.72
CA TYR A 137 -6.78 -10.92 -29.25
C TYR A 137 -6.50 -9.56 -29.90
N GLY A 138 -7.57 -8.82 -30.22
CA GLY A 138 -7.48 -7.44 -30.68
C GLY A 138 -7.46 -6.43 -29.54
N ALA A 139 -7.91 -6.80 -28.34
CA ALA A 139 -7.67 -5.97 -27.16
C ALA A 139 -7.60 -6.81 -25.88
N ILE A 140 -6.86 -6.29 -24.91
CA ILE A 140 -6.88 -6.76 -23.53
C ILE A 140 -7.36 -5.62 -22.64
N HIS A 141 -8.41 -5.88 -21.88
CA HIS A 141 -8.91 -5.00 -20.83
C HIS A 141 -8.48 -5.55 -19.48
N ILE A 142 -7.93 -4.71 -18.61
CA ILE A 142 -7.53 -5.06 -17.26
C ILE A 142 -8.27 -4.14 -16.30
N VAL A 143 -9.14 -4.68 -15.46
CA VAL A 143 -9.86 -3.95 -14.42
C VAL A 143 -9.34 -4.35 -13.06
N SER A 144 -8.71 -3.43 -12.37
CA SER A 144 -8.09 -3.69 -11.08
C SER A 144 -7.91 -2.42 -10.26
N HIS A 145 -7.56 -2.59 -8.99
CA HIS A 145 -7.10 -1.48 -8.18
C HIS A 145 -5.82 -0.86 -8.76
N GLY A 146 -5.78 0.47 -8.76
CA GLY A 146 -4.63 1.26 -9.18
C GLY A 146 -4.33 2.36 -8.18
N SER A 147 -3.11 2.90 -8.30
CA SER A 147 -2.73 4.16 -7.70
C SER A 147 -1.67 4.85 -8.56
N ALA A 148 -1.32 6.08 -8.21
CA ALA A 148 -0.25 6.84 -8.87
C ALA A 148 1.04 6.03 -9.04
N GLY A 149 1.28 5.54 -10.26
CA GLY A 149 2.50 4.79 -10.62
C GLY A 149 2.48 3.30 -10.33
N SER A 150 1.33 2.70 -9.99
CA SER A 150 1.22 1.27 -9.78
C SER A 150 -0.14 0.70 -10.15
N VAL A 151 -0.14 -0.53 -10.67
CA VAL A 151 -1.37 -1.29 -10.93
C VAL A 151 -1.26 -2.68 -10.31
N GLN A 152 -2.35 -3.13 -9.69
CA GLN A 152 -2.43 -4.46 -9.10
C GLN A 152 -2.90 -5.48 -10.13
N LEU A 153 -2.31 -6.68 -10.14
CA LEU A 153 -2.75 -7.82 -10.95
C LEU A 153 -2.71 -9.08 -10.08
N GLY A 154 -3.81 -9.44 -9.43
CA GLY A 154 -3.84 -10.57 -8.48
C GLY A 154 -2.96 -10.28 -7.26
N ASP A 155 -1.87 -11.03 -7.05
CA ASP A 155 -0.85 -10.75 -6.02
C ASP A 155 0.32 -9.86 -6.51
N THR A 156 0.35 -9.56 -7.81
CA THR A 156 1.46 -8.85 -8.45
C THR A 156 1.21 -7.34 -8.51
N LEU A 157 2.01 -6.57 -7.77
CA LEU A 157 2.03 -5.12 -7.90
C LEU A 157 3.04 -4.70 -8.99
N LEU A 158 2.53 -4.22 -10.12
CA LEU A 158 3.35 -3.76 -11.22
C LEU A 158 3.71 -2.28 -11.04
N THR A 159 5.00 -2.00 -10.98
CA THR A 159 5.59 -0.67 -10.78
C THR A 159 6.84 -0.56 -11.65
N THR A 160 7.40 0.65 -11.78
CA THR A 160 8.73 0.82 -12.42
C THR A 160 9.85 0.03 -11.74
N ALA A 161 9.67 -0.35 -10.46
CA ALA A 161 10.65 -1.14 -9.72
C ALA A 161 10.49 -2.66 -9.92
N THR A 162 9.30 -3.12 -10.33
CA THR A 162 8.97 -4.56 -10.42
C THR A 162 8.79 -5.05 -11.85
N ILE A 163 8.47 -4.18 -12.81
CA ILE A 163 8.18 -4.55 -14.20
C ILE A 163 9.31 -5.35 -14.86
N ASP A 164 10.57 -5.04 -14.54
CA ASP A 164 11.72 -5.76 -15.10
C ASP A 164 11.79 -7.24 -14.70
N ASN A 165 11.16 -7.63 -13.58
CA ASN A 165 11.07 -9.03 -13.17
C ASN A 165 10.18 -9.86 -14.10
N TYR A 166 9.29 -9.19 -14.85
CA TYR A 166 8.27 -9.80 -15.70
C TYR A 166 8.52 -9.56 -17.19
N ARG A 167 9.69 -9.02 -17.55
CA ARG A 167 10.02 -8.59 -18.92
C ARG A 167 9.74 -9.67 -19.97
N ASP A 168 10.14 -10.91 -19.71
CA ASP A 168 9.95 -12.04 -20.64
C ASP A 168 8.47 -12.40 -20.82
N GLN A 169 7.68 -12.33 -19.75
CA GLN A 169 6.23 -12.61 -19.77
C GLN A 169 5.48 -11.50 -20.51
N LEU A 170 5.74 -10.24 -20.18
CA LEU A 170 5.11 -9.09 -20.84
C LEU A 170 5.46 -9.02 -22.33
N SER A 171 6.73 -9.28 -22.68
CA SER A 171 7.12 -9.36 -24.10
C SER A 171 6.40 -10.49 -24.85
N SER A 172 6.05 -11.58 -24.15
CA SER A 172 5.30 -12.68 -24.76
C SER A 172 3.84 -12.33 -25.03
N TRP A 173 3.26 -11.35 -24.33
CA TRP A 173 1.86 -10.93 -24.55
C TRP A 173 1.67 -10.43 -25.97
N GLY A 174 2.58 -9.59 -26.46
CA GLY A 174 2.56 -9.07 -27.84
C GLY A 174 2.56 -10.16 -28.92
N MET A 175 3.02 -11.37 -28.62
CA MET A 175 2.97 -12.50 -29.57
C MET A 175 1.58 -13.14 -29.72
N TYR A 176 0.64 -12.78 -28.85
CA TYR A 176 -0.73 -13.27 -28.81
C TYR A 176 -1.76 -12.16 -29.06
N LEU A 177 -1.26 -11.00 -29.45
CA LEU A 177 -2.01 -9.80 -29.77
C LEU A 177 -1.88 -9.54 -31.28
N THR A 178 -2.93 -8.99 -31.87
CA THR A 178 -2.86 -8.51 -33.25
C THR A 178 -1.94 -7.28 -33.36
N ASP A 179 -1.49 -6.97 -34.58
CA ASP A 179 -0.58 -5.83 -34.81
C ASP A 179 -1.17 -4.47 -34.35
N ASP A 180 -2.49 -4.31 -34.43
CA ASP A 180 -3.23 -3.10 -34.00
C ASP A 180 -3.92 -3.31 -32.64
N ALA A 181 -3.38 -4.19 -31.77
CA ALA A 181 -4.04 -4.51 -30.51
C ALA A 181 -3.80 -3.46 -29.42
N ASP A 182 -4.86 -3.21 -28.66
CA ASP A 182 -4.84 -2.30 -27.50
C ASP A 182 -4.72 -3.03 -26.16
N ILE A 183 -4.00 -2.43 -25.22
CA ILE A 183 -3.98 -2.81 -23.80
C ILE A 183 -4.59 -1.67 -22.99
N LEU A 184 -5.78 -1.91 -22.45
CA LEU A 184 -6.60 -0.92 -21.75
C LEU A 184 -6.62 -1.25 -20.25
N ILE A 185 -6.02 -0.40 -19.43
CA ILE A 185 -5.84 -0.62 -17.99
C ILE A 185 -6.73 0.33 -17.19
N TYR A 186 -7.82 -0.21 -16.67
CA TYR A 186 -8.74 0.45 -15.74
C TYR A 186 -8.20 0.24 -14.32
N GLY A 187 -7.41 1.21 -13.86
CA GLY A 187 -6.92 1.27 -12.50
C GLY A 187 -6.65 2.71 -12.11
N CYS A 188 -7.24 3.14 -10.99
CA CYS A 188 -7.23 4.54 -10.58
C CYS A 188 -5.84 5.16 -10.57
N ASP A 189 -5.76 6.40 -11.06
CA ASP A 189 -4.62 7.30 -10.99
C ASP A 189 -3.32 6.73 -11.59
N LEU A 190 -3.37 5.63 -12.35
CA LEU A 190 -2.17 4.93 -12.81
C LEU A 190 -1.22 5.87 -13.54
N ALA A 191 -1.75 6.69 -14.46
CA ALA A 191 -1.00 7.65 -15.25
C ALA A 191 -0.83 9.04 -14.59
N ASN A 192 -1.35 9.27 -13.37
CA ASN A 192 -1.28 10.55 -12.64
C ASN A 192 0.12 10.92 -12.11
N SER A 193 1.15 10.13 -12.45
CA SER A 193 2.52 10.36 -11.99
C SER A 193 3.54 10.07 -13.07
N GLN A 194 4.72 10.69 -12.96
CA GLN A 194 5.83 10.42 -13.88
C GLN A 194 6.27 8.95 -13.85
N SER A 195 6.20 8.30 -12.67
CA SER A 195 6.44 6.86 -12.52
C SER A 195 5.40 6.04 -13.28
N GLY A 196 4.14 6.43 -13.23
CA GLY A 196 3.05 5.79 -13.97
C GLY A 196 3.22 5.88 -15.47
N VAL A 197 3.48 7.09 -15.97
CA VAL A 197 3.82 7.31 -17.38
C VAL A 197 4.99 6.42 -17.82
N THR A 198 6.07 6.37 -17.03
CA THR A 198 7.25 5.53 -17.33
C THR A 198 6.92 4.03 -17.33
N LEU A 199 6.03 3.59 -16.43
CA LEU A 199 5.56 2.22 -16.37
C LEU A 199 4.80 1.84 -17.64
N LEU A 200 3.88 2.69 -18.09
CA LEU A 200 3.09 2.48 -19.32
C LEU A 200 3.97 2.51 -20.58
N GLU A 201 4.94 3.42 -20.66
CA GLU A 201 5.94 3.46 -21.75
C GLU A 201 6.73 2.16 -21.83
N THR A 202 7.17 1.63 -20.67
CA THR A 202 7.88 0.36 -20.60
C THR A 202 6.98 -0.80 -21.02
N LEU A 203 5.71 -0.79 -20.62
CA LEU A 203 4.76 -1.82 -21.00
C LEU A 203 4.53 -1.84 -22.52
N ALA A 204 4.25 -0.69 -23.13
CA ALA A 204 4.08 -0.53 -24.57
C ALA A 204 5.33 -0.97 -25.36
N GLU A 205 6.53 -0.64 -24.85
CA GLU A 205 7.78 -1.10 -25.46
C GLU A 205 7.93 -2.63 -25.40
N LEU A 206 7.55 -3.26 -24.29
CA LEU A 206 7.67 -4.71 -24.15
C LEU A 206 6.66 -5.45 -25.01
N THR A 207 5.41 -5.01 -25.02
CA THR A 207 4.31 -5.67 -25.74
C THR A 207 4.29 -5.33 -27.22
N GLN A 208 4.90 -4.20 -27.62
CA GLN A 208 4.76 -3.62 -28.96
C GLN A 208 3.29 -3.35 -29.32
N SER A 209 2.48 -3.00 -28.32
CA SER A 209 1.05 -2.71 -28.44
C SER A 209 0.78 -1.29 -27.95
N ASP A 210 -0.34 -0.74 -28.39
CA ASP A 210 -0.83 0.54 -27.90
C ASP A 210 -1.43 0.34 -26.50
N VAL A 211 -1.24 1.32 -25.61
CA VAL A 211 -1.58 1.21 -24.19
C VAL A 211 -2.34 2.44 -23.75
N ALA A 212 -3.49 2.26 -23.08
CA ALA A 212 -4.18 3.33 -22.39
C ALA A 212 -4.44 3.00 -20.91
N ALA A 213 -4.45 4.03 -20.08
CA ALA A 213 -4.73 3.93 -18.66
C ALA A 213 -5.39 5.20 -18.13
N SER A 214 -6.09 5.06 -17.01
CA SER A 214 -6.68 6.20 -16.31
C SER A 214 -5.61 7.04 -15.61
N ASP A 215 -5.75 8.36 -15.65
CA ASP A 215 -4.94 9.32 -14.88
C ASP A 215 -5.66 9.92 -13.66
N ASP A 216 -6.89 9.48 -13.40
CA ASP A 216 -7.70 9.91 -12.27
C ASP A 216 -8.53 8.76 -11.64
N ALA A 217 -9.61 9.08 -10.94
CA ALA A 217 -10.42 8.07 -10.28
C ALA A 217 -11.22 7.25 -11.32
N THR A 218 -10.93 5.96 -11.43
CA THR A 218 -11.74 5.03 -12.22
C THR A 218 -12.91 4.45 -11.42
N GLY A 219 -14.13 4.53 -11.93
CA GLY A 219 -15.32 3.92 -11.34
C GLY A 219 -16.60 4.75 -11.53
N HIS A 220 -17.49 4.70 -10.53
CA HIS A 220 -18.81 5.32 -10.64
C HIS A 220 -18.78 6.86 -10.52
N ALA A 221 -19.50 7.58 -11.39
CA ALA A 221 -19.59 9.05 -11.45
C ALA A 221 -19.98 9.75 -10.14
N LEU A 222 -20.95 9.21 -9.39
CA LEU A 222 -21.32 9.73 -8.05
C LEU A 222 -20.17 9.73 -7.04
N LEU A 223 -19.17 8.88 -7.22
CA LEU A 223 -17.98 8.81 -6.38
C LEU A 223 -16.84 9.68 -6.94
N GLY A 224 -17.11 10.46 -8.00
CA GLY A 224 -16.15 11.35 -8.65
C GLY A 224 -15.16 10.62 -9.55
N GLY A 225 -15.48 9.41 -10.00
CA GLY A 225 -14.69 8.69 -11.00
C GLY A 225 -15.44 8.45 -12.30
N ASP A 226 -14.74 8.03 -13.34
CA ASP A 226 -15.33 7.62 -14.61
C ASP A 226 -14.62 6.38 -15.18
N TRP A 227 -14.95 6.00 -16.42
CA TRP A 227 -14.32 4.86 -17.10
C TRP A 227 -13.48 5.30 -18.29
N ASP A 228 -13.16 6.60 -18.35
CA ASP A 228 -12.31 7.15 -19.38
C ASP A 228 -10.85 6.74 -19.12
N LEU A 229 -10.06 6.68 -20.19
CA LEU A 229 -8.63 6.40 -20.13
C LEU A 229 -7.92 7.59 -20.79
N GLU A 230 -7.55 8.56 -19.96
CA GLU A 230 -7.10 9.90 -20.38
C GLU A 230 -5.70 9.86 -20.99
N TYR A 231 -4.91 8.88 -20.57
CA TYR A 231 -3.53 8.73 -21.00
C TYR A 231 -3.38 7.55 -21.96
N SER A 232 -2.86 7.82 -23.15
CA SER A 232 -2.57 6.79 -24.14
C SER A 232 -1.17 6.91 -24.74
N ILE A 233 -0.61 5.76 -25.10
CA ILE A 233 0.61 5.59 -25.87
C ILE A 233 0.21 4.83 -27.13
N GLY A 234 0.30 5.50 -28.28
CA GLY A 234 -0.21 4.96 -29.54
C GLY A 234 -1.61 5.47 -29.89
N VAL A 235 -2.29 4.77 -30.80
CA VAL A 235 -3.65 5.08 -31.23
C VAL A 235 -4.58 4.01 -30.66
N ILE A 236 -5.56 4.42 -29.86
CA ILE A 236 -6.54 3.48 -29.32
C ILE A 236 -7.64 3.30 -30.36
N ASP A 237 -7.70 2.09 -30.92
CA ASP A 237 -8.62 1.67 -31.97
C ASP A 237 -9.86 0.95 -31.39
N ASN A 238 -9.76 0.42 -30.17
CA ASN A 238 -10.85 -0.24 -29.45
C ASN A 238 -11.68 0.73 -28.60
N GLU A 239 -12.97 0.42 -28.45
CA GLU A 239 -13.86 1.19 -27.60
C GLU A 239 -13.67 0.85 -26.10
N LEU A 240 -13.86 1.84 -25.23
CA LEU A 240 -13.74 1.68 -23.77
C LEU A 240 -14.76 0.67 -23.19
N LEU A 241 -14.38 0.03 -22.09
CA LEU A 241 -15.10 -1.08 -21.47
C LEU A 241 -16.54 -0.72 -21.10
N LEU A 242 -16.75 0.48 -20.55
CA LEU A 242 -18.05 0.98 -20.08
C LEU A 242 -18.17 2.45 -20.50
N ALA A 243 -19.38 2.88 -20.88
CA ALA A 243 -19.66 4.29 -21.13
C ALA A 243 -19.90 5.02 -19.80
N ALA A 244 -19.60 6.31 -19.73
CA ALA A 244 -19.73 7.13 -18.51
C ALA A 244 -21.11 7.08 -17.81
N ASP A 245 -22.19 6.74 -18.54
CA ASP A 245 -23.56 6.62 -18.03
C ASP A 245 -24.01 5.17 -17.71
N SER A 246 -23.20 4.13 -17.98
CA SER A 246 -23.66 2.72 -18.01
C SER A 246 -23.48 1.93 -16.71
N THR A 247 -23.00 2.52 -15.61
CA THR A 247 -22.73 1.80 -14.34
C THR A 247 -23.74 2.07 -13.22
N SER A 248 -25.03 2.15 -13.53
CA SER A 248 -26.04 2.57 -12.54
C SER A 248 -26.16 1.68 -11.27
N GLY A 249 -25.62 0.46 -11.29
CA GLY A 249 -25.69 -0.51 -10.19
C GLY A 249 -24.39 -0.68 -9.40
N TRP A 250 -23.23 -0.63 -10.04
CA TRP A 250 -21.94 -0.81 -9.37
C TRP A 250 -21.41 0.51 -8.78
N LEU A 251 -21.77 0.81 -7.54
CA LEU A 251 -21.47 2.08 -6.86
C LEU A 251 -20.14 2.02 -6.10
N HIS A 252 -19.04 1.81 -6.83
CA HIS A 252 -17.69 1.72 -6.27
C HIS A 252 -16.65 2.47 -7.11
N ARG A 253 -15.46 2.63 -6.55
CA ARG A 253 -14.25 3.07 -7.25
C ARG A 253 -13.17 2.02 -7.16
N LEU A 254 -12.30 1.97 -8.17
CA LEU A 254 -11.09 1.13 -8.12
C LEU A 254 -10.01 1.74 -7.21
N ALA A 255 -10.28 2.89 -6.58
CA ALA A 255 -9.33 3.58 -5.71
C ALA A 255 -9.45 3.03 -4.30
N ASN A 256 -8.33 2.55 -3.74
CA ASN A 256 -8.27 2.18 -2.34
C ASN A 256 -7.82 3.36 -1.46
N SER A 257 -8.40 4.55 -1.69
CA SER A 257 -7.95 5.77 -1.01
C SER A 257 -9.09 6.71 -0.60
N ILE A 258 -8.86 7.43 0.49
CA ILE A 258 -9.72 8.51 0.98
C ILE A 258 -8.87 9.74 1.31
N THR A 259 -9.43 10.94 1.10
CA THR A 259 -8.71 12.20 1.36
C THR A 259 -9.35 12.94 2.53
N VAL A 260 -8.57 13.17 3.59
CA VAL A 260 -8.93 14.04 4.70
C VAL A 260 -8.88 15.50 4.23
N THR A 261 -9.97 16.25 4.44
CA THR A 261 -10.14 17.61 3.89
C THR A 261 -10.33 18.69 4.95
N ASN A 262 -10.49 18.31 6.22
CA ASN A 262 -10.65 19.25 7.33
C ASN A 262 -9.80 18.86 8.56
N THR A 263 -9.75 19.76 9.54
CA THR A 263 -9.05 19.56 10.82
C THR A 263 -9.97 19.25 11.99
N LEU A 264 -11.24 18.96 11.73
CA LEU A 264 -12.22 18.67 12.77
C LEU A 264 -11.97 17.25 13.33
N ASP A 265 -12.30 17.04 14.60
CA ASP A 265 -12.28 15.72 15.24
C ASP A 265 -13.71 15.25 15.54
N VAL A 266 -14.47 15.00 14.48
CA VAL A 266 -15.86 14.55 14.52
C VAL A 266 -16.03 13.28 13.70
N ALA A 267 -17.12 12.54 13.92
CA ALA A 267 -17.49 11.40 13.09
C ALA A 267 -19.00 11.44 12.86
N ASN A 268 -19.41 12.13 11.80
CA ASN A 268 -20.80 12.40 11.42
C ASN A 268 -21.12 11.92 10.00
N GLY A 269 -20.11 11.59 9.20
CA GLY A 269 -20.25 10.87 7.94
C GLY A 269 -20.54 9.37 8.12
N ASP A 270 -20.82 8.70 7.01
CA ASP A 270 -21.03 7.26 6.95
C ASP A 270 -19.69 6.52 6.80
N THR A 271 -19.09 6.14 7.92
CA THR A 271 -17.77 5.49 7.94
C THR A 271 -17.83 3.97 7.70
N SER A 272 -18.87 3.45 7.06
CA SER A 272 -19.01 2.00 6.82
C SER A 272 -18.07 1.46 5.73
N SER A 273 -17.59 2.33 4.84
CA SER A 273 -16.50 2.08 3.88
C SER A 273 -15.97 3.43 3.37
N PHE A 274 -14.90 3.43 2.57
CA PHE A 274 -14.46 4.62 1.85
C PHE A 274 -15.52 5.19 0.91
N ASP A 275 -16.22 4.34 0.15
CA ASP A 275 -17.28 4.77 -0.77
C ASP A 275 -18.45 5.42 -0.03
N ALA A 276 -18.88 4.80 1.09
CA ALA A 276 -19.97 5.34 1.91
C ALA A 276 -19.60 6.71 2.50
N LEU A 277 -18.36 6.86 2.96
CA LEU A 277 -17.86 8.09 3.54
C LEU A 277 -17.71 9.19 2.48
N PHE A 278 -17.29 8.84 1.26
CA PHE A 278 -17.22 9.78 0.16
C PHE A 278 -18.60 10.32 -0.24
N LEU A 279 -19.63 9.46 -0.27
CA LEU A 279 -21.00 9.87 -0.60
C LEU A 279 -21.66 10.69 0.52
N ASN A 280 -21.27 10.44 1.76
CA ASN A 280 -21.83 11.09 2.94
C ASN A 280 -20.73 11.38 3.96
N ASP A 281 -20.03 12.49 3.75
CA ASP A 281 -18.99 13.02 4.64
C ASP A 281 -19.57 13.79 5.84
N GLY A 282 -20.89 13.75 6.06
CA GLY A 282 -21.54 14.50 7.12
C GLY A 282 -21.70 16.01 6.85
N GLY A 283 -21.26 16.49 5.68
CA GLY A 283 -21.44 17.85 5.17
C GLY A 283 -20.36 18.87 5.58
N ASP A 284 -19.33 18.45 6.30
CA ASP A 284 -18.22 19.29 6.76
C ASP A 284 -16.85 18.86 6.21
N GLY A 285 -16.82 17.94 5.24
CA GLY A 285 -15.61 17.31 4.75
C GLY A 285 -15.20 16.12 5.61
N ILE A 286 -14.17 15.40 5.17
CA ILE A 286 -13.72 14.18 5.82
C ILE A 286 -12.66 14.52 6.87
N SER A 287 -12.91 14.10 8.11
CA SER A 287 -11.93 14.17 9.19
C SER A 287 -10.97 12.98 9.20
N LEU A 288 -9.82 13.14 9.88
CA LEU A 288 -8.89 12.02 10.12
C LEU A 288 -9.55 10.87 10.88
N ARG A 289 -10.44 11.17 11.82
CA ARG A 289 -11.15 10.15 12.60
C ARG A 289 -12.02 9.29 11.68
N GLU A 290 -12.81 9.93 10.81
CA GLU A 290 -13.67 9.21 9.87
C GLU A 290 -12.87 8.39 8.89
N ALA A 291 -11.78 8.95 8.35
CA ALA A 291 -10.88 8.23 7.44
C ALA A 291 -10.31 6.96 8.08
N ILE A 292 -9.86 7.01 9.35
CA ILE A 292 -9.36 5.81 10.05
C ILE A 292 -10.49 4.80 10.28
N ILE A 293 -11.70 5.24 10.65
CA ILE A 293 -12.82 4.31 10.86
C ILE A 293 -13.23 3.65 9.54
N ALA A 294 -13.30 4.42 8.45
CA ALA A 294 -13.64 3.90 7.14
C ALA A 294 -12.57 2.95 6.61
N ALA A 295 -11.27 3.24 6.81
CA ALA A 295 -10.19 2.32 6.47
C ALA A 295 -10.30 1.00 7.24
N ASN A 296 -10.61 1.06 8.54
CA ASN A 296 -10.84 -0.15 9.35
C ASN A 296 -12.08 -0.97 8.96
N ASN A 297 -12.97 -0.41 8.13
CA ASN A 297 -14.19 -1.07 7.66
C ASN A 297 -14.15 -1.39 6.16
N THR A 298 -13.15 -0.89 5.44
CA THR A 298 -12.93 -1.14 4.02
C THR A 298 -11.94 -2.29 3.92
N ALA A 299 -12.28 -3.32 3.15
CA ALA A 299 -11.39 -4.47 3.05
C ALA A 299 -10.15 -4.08 2.25
N ASN A 300 -8.97 -4.18 2.88
CA ASN A 300 -7.71 -3.99 2.17
C ASN A 300 -7.62 -4.78 0.87
N GLY A 301 -7.24 -4.10 -0.22
CA GLY A 301 -6.77 -4.72 -1.46
C GLY A 301 -5.39 -5.37 -1.28
N ALA A 302 -4.70 -5.68 -2.38
CA ALA A 302 -3.31 -6.19 -2.30
C ALA A 302 -2.31 -5.15 -1.76
N THR A 303 -2.69 -3.87 -1.79
CA THR A 303 -1.98 -2.77 -1.14
C THR A 303 -2.80 -2.25 0.04
N PRO A 304 -2.15 -1.65 1.06
CA PRO A 304 -2.84 -1.02 2.18
C PRO A 304 -3.78 0.10 1.72
N ASP A 305 -4.90 0.26 2.41
CA ASP A 305 -5.81 1.41 2.31
C ASP A 305 -5.03 2.72 2.49
N GLU A 306 -5.26 3.69 1.61
CA GLU A 306 -4.52 4.95 1.62
C GLU A 306 -5.36 6.10 2.19
N ILE A 307 -4.89 6.68 3.30
CA ILE A 307 -5.44 7.92 3.85
C ILE A 307 -4.53 9.09 3.45
N ARG A 308 -5.03 9.90 2.53
CA ARG A 308 -4.38 11.10 1.99
C ARG A 308 -4.92 12.37 2.63
N PHE A 309 -4.29 13.50 2.34
CA PHE A 309 -4.64 14.81 2.89
C PHE A 309 -4.66 15.87 1.79
N ASN A 310 -5.69 16.71 1.83
CA ASN A 310 -5.82 17.93 1.05
C ASN A 310 -6.66 18.92 1.86
N ILE A 311 -6.09 19.38 2.97
CA ILE A 311 -6.81 20.19 3.96
C ILE A 311 -6.90 21.63 3.45
N ASN A 312 -8.12 22.17 3.42
CA ASN A 312 -8.35 23.50 2.87
C ASN A 312 -7.62 24.61 3.66
N GLY A 313 -6.82 25.41 2.96
CA GLY A 313 -6.07 26.54 3.51
C GLY A 313 -4.56 26.32 3.42
N ALA A 314 -3.78 27.28 3.92
CA ALA A 314 -2.33 27.12 4.04
C ALA A 314 -1.98 26.57 5.43
N GLY A 315 -1.09 25.59 5.47
CA GLY A 315 -0.59 24.97 6.68
C GLY A 315 0.21 25.92 7.59
N PRO A 316 0.55 25.48 8.81
CA PRO A 316 0.36 24.12 9.31
C PRO A 316 -1.09 23.83 9.72
N HIS A 317 -1.53 22.59 9.46
CA HIS A 317 -2.88 22.11 9.73
C HIS A 317 -2.91 21.44 11.10
N LEU A 318 -3.67 21.98 12.05
CA LEU A 318 -3.77 21.47 13.42
C LEU A 318 -5.05 20.63 13.61
N ILE A 319 -4.90 19.32 13.68
CA ILE A 319 -5.95 18.37 14.07
C ILE A 319 -5.90 18.22 15.59
N GLY A 320 -6.71 19.02 16.29
CA GLY A 320 -6.84 18.98 17.75
C GLY A 320 -7.88 17.95 18.17
N LEU A 321 -7.45 16.91 18.86
CA LEU A 321 -8.32 15.81 19.25
C LEU A 321 -9.23 16.18 20.43
N SER A 322 -10.43 15.60 20.40
CA SER A 322 -11.47 15.69 21.43
C SER A 322 -11.71 14.34 22.14
N ALA A 323 -11.32 13.23 21.49
CA ALA A 323 -11.30 11.88 22.04
C ALA A 323 -10.14 11.07 21.45
N SER A 324 -9.81 9.93 22.05
CA SER A 324 -8.79 9.02 21.51
C SER A 324 -9.10 8.67 20.05
N LEU A 325 -8.09 8.67 19.18
CA LEU A 325 -8.26 8.21 17.81
C LEU A 325 -8.66 6.71 17.80
N PRO A 326 -9.42 6.26 16.80
CA PRO A 326 -9.67 4.83 16.63
C PRO A 326 -8.34 4.08 16.45
N THR A 327 -8.23 2.90 17.05
CA THR A 327 -7.12 1.98 16.78
C THR A 327 -7.16 1.56 15.32
N ILE A 328 -6.01 1.59 14.64
CA ILE A 328 -5.87 1.06 13.27
C ILE A 328 -5.86 -0.46 13.36
N THR A 329 -6.82 -1.12 12.69
CA THR A 329 -7.05 -2.56 12.79
C THR A 329 -6.60 -3.36 11.59
N GLU A 330 -6.21 -2.70 10.51
CA GLU A 330 -5.68 -3.33 9.31
C GLU A 330 -4.57 -2.49 8.69
N ALA A 331 -3.94 -2.99 7.63
CA ALA A 331 -2.84 -2.29 6.97
C ALA A 331 -3.36 -0.95 6.44
N VAL A 332 -2.66 0.14 6.75
CA VAL A 332 -3.01 1.47 6.22
C VAL A 332 -1.74 2.23 5.82
N LEU A 333 -1.79 2.95 4.70
CA LEU A 333 -0.86 4.02 4.37
C LEU A 333 -1.48 5.34 4.82
N LEU A 334 -1.06 5.83 5.97
CA LEU A 334 -1.42 7.16 6.46
C LEU A 334 -0.36 8.17 5.97
N ASP A 335 -0.68 8.92 4.92
CA ASP A 335 0.29 9.68 4.14
C ASP A 335 0.15 11.20 4.28
N GLY A 336 0.79 11.77 5.30
CA GLY A 336 0.89 13.22 5.46
C GLY A 336 1.74 13.94 4.40
N TRP A 337 2.50 13.23 3.55
CA TRP A 337 3.22 13.85 2.42
C TRP A 337 2.30 14.19 1.26
N SER A 338 1.12 13.59 1.20
CA SER A 338 0.12 13.87 0.15
C SER A 338 -0.48 15.27 0.25
N GLU A 339 -0.36 15.92 1.41
CA GLU A 339 -0.82 17.29 1.61
C GLU A 339 -0.08 18.28 0.71
N PRO A 340 -0.77 19.11 -0.10
CA PRO A 340 -0.12 20.02 -1.06
C PRO A 340 0.90 21.00 -0.47
N ASP A 341 0.74 21.37 0.81
CA ASP A 341 1.68 22.26 1.51
C ASP A 341 2.97 21.57 1.96
N TYR A 342 3.07 20.24 1.85
CA TYR A 342 4.26 19.50 2.25
C TYR A 342 5.48 19.87 1.37
N ALA A 343 6.50 20.44 2.01
CA ALA A 343 7.73 20.88 1.35
C ALA A 343 8.98 20.30 2.04
N GLY A 344 8.98 18.98 2.30
CA GLY A 344 10.08 18.26 2.94
C GLY A 344 10.11 18.29 4.47
N THR A 345 9.12 18.94 5.09
CA THR A 345 8.86 18.88 6.53
C THR A 345 7.37 18.67 6.79
N PRO A 346 6.97 17.93 7.84
CA PRO A 346 5.57 17.74 8.20
C PRO A 346 4.79 19.06 8.33
N VAL A 347 3.61 19.13 7.75
CA VAL A 347 2.70 20.30 7.85
C VAL A 347 1.42 19.99 8.63
N ILE A 348 1.13 18.71 8.87
CA ILE A 348 -0.03 18.25 9.63
C ILE A 348 0.39 17.95 11.06
N ILE A 349 -0.33 18.52 12.01
CA ILE A 349 -0.14 18.32 13.44
C ILE A 349 -1.32 17.53 13.98
N ILE A 350 -1.06 16.32 14.47
CA ILE A 350 -1.99 15.54 15.28
C ILE A 350 -1.68 15.87 16.75
N ASP A 351 -2.56 16.64 17.37
CA ASP A 351 -2.40 17.15 18.73
C ASP A 351 -3.39 16.46 19.67
N GLY A 352 -2.85 15.68 20.61
CA GLY A 352 -3.63 14.92 21.58
C GLY A 352 -4.43 15.78 22.55
N ASN A 353 -4.16 17.09 22.65
CA ASN A 353 -4.90 18.02 23.50
C ASN A 353 -5.09 17.49 24.95
N ASP A 354 -4.02 16.93 25.52
CA ASP A 354 -3.98 16.29 26.85
C ASP A 354 -4.93 15.08 27.03
N ILE A 355 -5.38 14.43 25.96
CA ILE A 355 -6.18 13.20 26.06
C ILE A 355 -5.34 12.08 26.67
N SER A 356 -5.90 11.40 27.68
CA SER A 356 -5.31 10.25 28.37
C SER A 356 -5.36 8.96 27.55
N SER A 357 -4.70 8.98 26.40
CA SER A 357 -4.55 7.86 25.47
C SER A 357 -3.22 8.01 24.74
N ASP A 358 -2.76 6.91 24.15
CA ASP A 358 -1.75 6.95 23.10
C ASP A 358 -2.32 7.62 21.84
N GLY A 359 -1.44 8.12 20.98
CA GLY A 359 -1.82 8.80 19.75
C GLY A 359 -2.32 7.88 18.65
N LEU A 360 -1.41 7.40 17.80
CA LEU A 360 -1.73 6.40 16.78
C LEU A 360 -1.40 5.00 17.32
N VAL A 361 -2.37 4.10 17.27
CA VAL A 361 -2.23 2.73 17.78
C VAL A 361 -2.42 1.74 16.63
N LEU A 362 -1.38 0.97 16.33
CA LEU A 362 -1.44 -0.17 15.40
C LEU A 362 -1.80 -1.43 16.18
N SER A 363 -2.92 -2.07 15.83
CA SER A 363 -3.37 -3.33 16.45
C SER A 363 -2.49 -4.52 16.02
N SER A 364 -2.75 -5.69 16.60
CA SER A 364 -2.09 -6.95 16.20
C SER A 364 -2.42 -7.43 14.79
N THR A 365 -3.34 -6.76 14.08
CA THR A 365 -3.76 -7.09 12.71
C THR A 365 -3.44 -5.97 11.72
N ALA A 366 -2.82 -4.88 12.18
CA ALA A 366 -2.44 -3.74 11.35
C ALA A 366 -1.10 -3.94 10.62
N ASP A 367 -0.74 -5.18 10.30
CA ASP A 367 0.55 -5.52 9.70
C ASP A 367 0.79 -4.76 8.38
N GLY A 368 2.01 -4.30 8.15
CA GLY A 368 2.37 -3.60 6.91
C GLY A 368 1.91 -2.14 6.82
N SER A 369 1.41 -1.55 7.91
CA SER A 369 0.99 -0.14 7.91
C SER A 369 2.17 0.81 7.75
N THR A 370 1.94 1.96 7.10
CA THR A 370 2.89 3.06 7.00
C THR A 370 2.29 4.33 7.60
N ILE A 371 3.01 4.98 8.51
CA ILE A 371 2.65 6.30 9.06
C ILE A 371 3.76 7.27 8.71
N ARG A 372 3.47 8.29 7.90
CA ARG A 372 4.48 9.27 7.48
C ARG A 372 4.01 10.71 7.40
N GLY A 373 4.92 11.65 7.68
CA GLY A 373 4.71 13.07 7.41
C GLY A 373 3.92 13.85 8.46
N PHE A 374 3.87 13.40 9.71
CA PHE A 374 3.10 14.06 10.78
C PHE A 374 3.99 14.69 11.87
N VAL A 375 3.48 15.77 12.48
CA VAL A 375 3.84 16.13 13.85
C VAL A 375 2.86 15.46 14.81
N ILE A 376 3.34 14.65 15.76
CA ILE A 376 2.49 13.91 16.72
C ILE A 376 2.89 14.28 18.14
N ARG A 377 1.99 14.93 18.88
CA ARG A 377 2.34 15.58 20.14
C ARG A 377 1.17 15.67 21.12
N ASN A 378 1.48 16.02 22.37
CA ASN A 378 0.52 16.36 23.41
C ASN A 378 -0.46 15.22 23.79
N PHE A 379 0.02 13.98 23.77
CA PHE A 379 -0.72 12.82 24.26
C PHE A 379 -0.35 12.50 25.71
N ASN A 380 -1.34 12.22 26.57
CA ASN A 380 -1.10 11.63 27.89
C ASN A 380 -0.87 10.10 27.76
N GLY A 381 0.05 9.72 26.87
CA GLY A 381 0.32 8.38 26.37
C GLY A 381 1.57 8.38 25.49
N ASP A 382 1.80 7.28 24.76
CA ASP A 382 2.82 7.19 23.72
C ASP A 382 2.35 7.96 22.47
N GLY A 383 3.26 8.58 21.72
CA GLY A 383 2.90 9.24 20.46
C GLY A 383 2.40 8.23 19.41
N ILE A 384 3.16 7.14 19.23
CA ILE A 384 2.76 5.99 18.40
C ILE A 384 2.98 4.70 19.20
N GLN A 385 2.00 3.81 19.20
CA GLN A 385 2.10 2.47 19.78
C GLN A 385 1.92 1.38 18.72
N ILE A 386 2.95 0.53 18.58
CA ILE A 386 2.91 -0.67 17.75
C ILE A 386 2.71 -1.88 18.66
N ASN A 387 1.52 -2.44 18.66
CA ASN A 387 1.19 -3.54 19.57
C ASN A 387 1.89 -4.86 19.21
N SER A 388 1.98 -5.75 20.21
CA SER A 388 2.44 -7.12 19.97
C SER A 388 1.56 -7.80 18.92
N GLY A 389 2.20 -8.48 17.97
CA GLY A 389 1.52 -9.07 16.81
C GLY A 389 1.61 -8.18 15.57
N SER A 390 1.66 -6.86 15.73
CA SER A 390 1.76 -5.91 14.60
C SER A 390 3.16 -5.94 13.99
N SER A 391 3.27 -6.31 12.72
CA SER A 391 4.53 -6.60 12.06
C SER A 391 4.71 -5.91 10.73
N GLY A 392 5.96 -5.63 10.36
CA GLY A 392 6.29 -5.08 9.04
C GLY A 392 5.85 -3.62 8.84
N ASN A 393 5.56 -2.87 9.90
CA ASN A 393 5.14 -1.48 9.80
C ASN A 393 6.30 -0.54 9.52
N THR A 394 6.01 0.60 8.87
CA THR A 394 6.96 1.66 8.58
C THR A 394 6.53 2.98 9.21
N ILE A 395 7.37 3.55 10.07
CA ILE A 395 7.17 4.89 10.64
C ILE A 395 8.26 5.79 10.08
N ALA A 396 7.90 6.76 9.22
CA ALA A 396 8.90 7.52 8.44
C ALA A 396 8.59 9.02 8.37
N GLY A 397 9.61 9.87 8.47
CA GLY A 397 9.46 11.32 8.25
C GLY A 397 8.54 12.03 9.24
N ASN A 398 8.35 11.49 10.45
CA ASN A 398 7.48 12.08 11.47
C ASN A 398 8.28 12.87 12.52
N TYR A 399 7.68 13.91 13.07
CA TYR A 399 8.18 14.68 14.21
C TYR A 399 7.34 14.36 15.45
N ILE A 400 7.90 13.63 16.41
CA ILE A 400 7.15 13.03 17.52
C ILE A 400 7.63 13.57 18.86
N GLY A 401 6.70 14.12 19.63
CA GLY A 401 6.93 14.77 20.92
C GLY A 401 6.80 16.29 20.83
N SER A 402 7.53 17.03 21.68
CA SER A 402 7.40 18.49 21.81
C SER A 402 8.07 19.25 20.65
N LEU A 403 7.53 19.07 19.44
CA LEU A 403 8.08 19.60 18.19
C LEU A 403 7.07 20.48 17.44
N THR A 404 7.60 21.49 16.74
CA THR A 404 6.88 22.29 15.73
C THR A 404 6.98 21.61 14.36
N THR A 405 6.24 22.07 13.36
CA THR A 405 6.39 21.63 11.96
C THR A 405 7.77 21.90 11.36
N SER A 406 8.49 22.92 11.84
CA SER A 406 9.91 23.14 11.49
C SER A 406 10.89 22.26 12.29
N GLY A 407 10.40 21.36 13.15
CA GLY A 407 11.23 20.46 13.96
C GLY A 407 12.00 21.13 15.09
N THR A 408 11.53 22.29 15.57
CA THR A 408 12.08 23.00 16.73
C THR A 408 11.23 22.75 17.97
N ASN A 409 11.70 23.15 19.15
CA ASN A 409 11.01 22.89 20.43
C ASN A 409 9.67 23.64 20.50
N ALA A 410 8.57 22.91 20.68
CA ALA A 410 7.23 23.48 20.86
C ALA A 410 6.94 23.89 22.31
N GLY A 411 7.71 23.40 23.28
CA GLY A 411 7.53 23.63 24.72
C GLY A 411 6.94 22.43 25.46
N ALA A 412 7.30 22.27 26.73
CA ALA A 412 7.02 21.05 27.51
C ALA A 412 5.53 20.67 27.63
N SER A 413 4.60 21.62 27.46
CA SER A 413 3.16 21.35 27.44
C SER A 413 2.69 20.55 26.22
N PHE A 414 3.53 20.41 25.19
CA PHE A 414 3.22 19.60 24.02
C PHE A 414 3.93 18.24 24.04
N ALA A 415 4.62 17.89 25.13
CA ALA A 415 5.26 16.60 25.26
C ALA A 415 4.21 15.47 25.25
N ASN A 416 4.54 14.33 24.64
CA ASN A 416 3.83 13.10 24.98
C ASN A 416 4.31 12.65 26.36
N THR A 417 3.39 12.28 27.25
CA THR A 417 3.77 11.96 28.64
C THR A 417 4.41 10.59 28.81
N ASN A 418 4.28 9.70 27.80
CA ASN A 418 5.06 8.47 27.75
C ASN A 418 6.21 8.60 26.75
N ASN A 419 6.41 7.58 25.91
CA ASN A 419 7.48 7.53 24.93
C ASN A 419 7.03 8.22 23.64
N GLY A 420 7.98 8.60 22.78
CA GLY A 420 7.63 9.02 21.42
C GLY A 420 7.02 7.86 20.64
N ILE A 421 7.75 6.75 20.58
CA ILE A 421 7.29 5.51 19.93
C ILE A 421 7.49 4.32 20.87
N ARG A 422 6.45 3.50 21.04
CA ARG A 422 6.52 2.21 21.73
C ARG A 422 6.32 1.05 20.76
N ILE A 423 7.22 0.08 20.79
CA ILE A 423 7.26 -1.06 19.88
C ILE A 423 7.20 -2.36 20.69
N ASN A 424 6.07 -3.04 20.59
CA ASN A 424 5.86 -4.38 21.13
C ASN A 424 5.74 -5.45 20.02
N GLY A 425 5.58 -5.02 18.78
CA GLY A 425 5.52 -5.85 17.57
C GLY A 425 6.87 -6.15 16.92
N SER A 426 6.87 -6.85 15.79
CA SER A 426 8.08 -7.41 15.17
C SER A 426 8.39 -6.87 13.78
N SER A 427 9.63 -6.91 13.35
CA SER A 427 10.03 -6.60 11.96
C SER A 427 9.60 -5.21 11.48
N ASN A 428 9.43 -4.25 12.39
CA ASN A 428 9.03 -2.88 12.06
C ASN A 428 10.25 -2.03 11.70
N THR A 429 10.07 -1.03 10.83
CA THR A 429 11.08 -0.06 10.44
C THR A 429 10.70 1.31 10.95
N ILE A 430 11.54 1.88 11.81
CA ILE A 430 11.43 3.27 12.28
C ILE A 430 12.51 4.06 11.57
N GLY A 431 12.10 4.88 10.62
CA GLY A 431 12.96 5.70 9.79
C GLY A 431 13.40 5.01 8.51
N GLY A 432 14.60 5.32 8.03
CA GLY A 432 15.14 4.83 6.78
C GLY A 432 16.54 5.37 6.51
N THR A 433 17.06 5.18 5.30
CA THR A 433 18.40 5.66 4.90
C THR A 433 18.36 7.02 4.21
N THR A 434 17.19 7.51 3.83
CA THR A 434 17.02 8.81 3.17
C THR A 434 16.72 9.91 4.20
N THR A 435 16.86 11.17 3.78
CA THR A 435 16.48 12.31 4.62
C THR A 435 14.97 12.44 4.79
N ALA A 436 14.17 11.97 3.82
CA ALA A 436 12.72 12.03 3.88
C ALA A 436 12.17 11.03 4.91
N ASP A 437 12.79 9.86 5.04
CA ASP A 437 12.33 8.83 6.00
C ASP A 437 12.67 9.16 7.45
N ARG A 438 13.58 10.13 7.69
CA ARG A 438 14.08 10.45 9.04
C ARG A 438 12.97 10.95 9.95
N ASN A 439 12.71 10.21 11.03
CA ASN A 439 11.92 10.75 12.13
C ASN A 439 12.77 11.61 13.06
N VAL A 440 12.13 12.59 13.71
CA VAL A 440 12.68 13.38 14.81
C VAL A 440 11.86 13.08 16.05
N ILE A 441 12.41 12.38 17.03
CA ILE A 441 11.70 11.91 18.23
C ILE A 441 12.29 12.56 19.49
N SER A 442 11.62 13.60 19.98
CA SER A 442 12.24 14.54 20.92
C SER A 442 11.23 15.18 21.87
N GLY A 443 11.66 15.51 23.08
CA GLY A 443 10.82 16.20 24.06
C GLY A 443 9.66 15.37 24.59
N ASN A 444 9.79 14.03 24.62
CA ASN A 444 8.83 13.14 25.30
C ASN A 444 9.19 13.00 26.79
N ALA A 445 8.22 12.67 27.65
CA ALA A 445 8.46 12.61 29.10
C ALA A 445 9.03 11.27 29.59
N LEU A 446 9.07 10.24 28.73
CA LEU A 446 9.85 9.01 28.94
C LEU A 446 10.96 8.90 27.88
N ALA A 447 11.13 7.72 27.28
CA ALA A 447 12.14 7.51 26.25
C ALA A 447 11.69 8.07 24.89
N GLY A 448 12.63 8.36 23.99
CA GLY A 448 12.27 8.65 22.60
C GLY A 448 11.61 7.44 21.94
N ILE A 449 12.34 6.32 21.90
CA ILE A 449 11.87 5.04 21.35
C ILE A 449 12.02 3.95 22.40
N ARG A 450 10.95 3.18 22.65
CA ARG A 450 10.97 2.03 23.55
C ARG A 450 10.61 0.75 22.79
N ILE A 451 11.53 -0.20 22.77
CA ILE A 451 11.36 -1.55 22.23
C ILE A 451 11.22 -2.51 23.41
N ASP A 452 10.07 -3.16 23.55
CA ASP A 452 9.70 -3.82 24.80
C ASP A 452 8.95 -5.13 24.54
N GLY A 453 9.33 -6.19 25.23
CA GLY A 453 8.57 -7.43 25.29
C GLY A 453 9.06 -8.51 24.33
N THR A 454 8.61 -9.74 24.58
CA THR A 454 9.00 -10.93 23.79
C THR A 454 8.49 -10.91 22.35
N GLY A 455 7.47 -10.11 22.05
CA GLY A 455 6.98 -9.89 20.69
C GLY A 455 7.86 -8.93 19.87
N ALA A 456 8.77 -8.18 20.53
CA ALA A 456 9.58 -7.17 19.90
C ALA A 456 10.91 -7.73 19.40
N PHE A 457 10.87 -8.28 18.19
CA PHE A 457 12.06 -8.80 17.52
C PHE A 457 12.21 -8.34 16.08
N GLY A 458 13.45 -8.27 15.60
CA GLY A 458 13.73 -7.92 14.21
C GLY A 458 13.40 -6.48 13.83
N ASN A 459 13.14 -5.59 14.81
CA ASN A 459 12.84 -4.20 14.52
C ASN A 459 14.11 -3.43 14.13
N GLN A 460 13.96 -2.48 13.23
CA GLN A 460 15.04 -1.65 12.70
C GLN A 460 14.75 -0.18 13.02
N VAL A 461 15.69 0.49 13.69
CA VAL A 461 15.63 1.93 13.97
C VAL A 461 16.75 2.57 13.16
N LEU A 462 16.43 3.22 12.06
CA LEU A 462 17.38 3.66 11.03
C LEU A 462 17.29 5.16 10.77
N GLY A 463 18.43 5.85 10.78
CA GLY A 463 18.57 7.22 10.29
C GLY A 463 17.78 8.30 11.04
N ASN A 464 17.30 8.01 12.26
CA ASN A 464 16.47 8.90 13.06
C ASN A 464 17.30 9.92 13.86
N PHE A 465 16.67 11.03 14.23
CA PHE A 465 17.18 11.97 15.23
C PHE A 465 16.37 11.82 16.52
N VAL A 466 17.03 11.58 17.64
CA VAL A 466 16.39 11.29 18.93
C VAL A 466 16.96 12.18 20.02
N GLY A 467 16.13 13.07 20.57
CA GLY A 467 16.51 14.05 21.61
C GLY A 467 17.07 15.38 21.10
N THR A 468 16.97 15.64 19.79
CA THR A 468 17.44 16.87 19.14
C THR A 468 16.37 17.54 18.27
N ASP A 469 16.63 18.76 17.79
CA ASP A 469 15.84 19.38 16.73
C ASP A 469 16.03 18.68 15.37
N ALA A 470 15.22 19.04 14.36
CA ALA A 470 15.32 18.46 13.02
C ALA A 470 16.65 18.73 12.29
N SER A 471 17.46 19.67 12.78
CA SER A 471 18.81 19.91 12.27
C SER A 471 19.89 19.11 13.00
N ALA A 472 19.52 18.44 14.09
CA ALA A 472 20.42 17.82 15.06
C ALA A 472 21.54 18.76 15.54
N THR A 473 21.20 20.03 15.80
CA THR A 473 22.14 21.03 16.36
C THR A 473 21.75 21.57 17.73
N SER A 474 20.47 21.43 18.13
CA SER A 474 19.99 21.79 19.46
C SER A 474 19.36 20.60 20.17
N ALA A 475 19.55 20.51 21.49
CA ALA A 475 18.93 19.48 22.31
C ALA A 475 17.44 19.81 22.59
N ILE A 476 16.58 18.82 22.38
CA ILE A 476 15.18 18.79 22.79
C ILE A 476 14.99 17.41 23.43
N GLY A 477 15.70 17.21 24.55
CA GLY A 477 15.88 15.89 25.15
C GLY A 477 14.57 15.21 25.51
N ASN A 478 14.50 13.91 25.26
CA ASN A 478 13.54 13.08 25.96
C ASN A 478 13.93 13.02 27.44
N SER A 479 12.95 12.93 28.34
CA SER A 479 13.23 13.05 29.78
C SER A 479 13.84 11.78 30.39
N GLN A 480 13.90 10.69 29.63
CA GLN A 480 14.66 9.49 29.94
C GLN A 480 15.63 9.14 28.81
N GLU A 481 15.70 7.87 28.41
CA GLU A 481 16.66 7.40 27.43
C GLU A 481 16.29 7.87 26.01
N GLY A 482 17.27 7.98 25.12
CA GLY A 482 16.97 8.15 23.69
C GLY A 482 16.23 6.92 23.15
N VAL A 483 16.88 5.75 23.28
CA VAL A 483 16.32 4.46 22.87
C VAL A 483 16.46 3.43 23.98
N LYS A 484 15.37 2.76 24.36
CA LYS A 484 15.36 1.70 25.38
C LYS A 484 14.94 0.37 24.79
N ILE A 485 15.75 -0.67 24.97
CA ILE A 485 15.43 -2.06 24.60
C ILE A 485 15.34 -2.90 25.88
N THR A 486 14.20 -3.54 26.12
CA THR A 486 13.96 -4.23 27.39
C THR A 486 12.99 -5.40 27.31
N ASN A 487 12.84 -6.12 28.43
CA ASN A 487 11.81 -7.13 28.66
C ASN A 487 11.81 -8.26 27.62
N ALA A 488 13.00 -8.81 27.34
CA ALA A 488 13.21 -9.91 26.40
C ALA A 488 12.94 -9.57 24.92
N ALA A 489 13.09 -8.30 24.55
CA ALA A 489 13.20 -7.88 23.15
C ALA A 489 14.55 -8.34 22.56
N VAL A 490 14.51 -8.96 21.37
CA VAL A 490 15.68 -9.63 20.78
C VAL A 490 15.89 -9.28 19.32
N LEU A 491 17.12 -9.38 18.82
CA LEU A 491 17.42 -9.21 17.38
C LEU A 491 16.96 -7.85 16.81
N ASN A 492 16.98 -6.78 17.62
CA ASN A 492 16.66 -5.44 17.16
C ASN A 492 17.94 -4.69 16.74
N PHE A 493 17.82 -3.86 15.71
CA PHE A 493 18.91 -3.14 15.08
C PHE A 493 18.72 -1.63 15.26
N LEU A 494 19.67 -1.01 15.96
CA LEU A 494 19.78 0.43 16.10
C LEU A 494 20.88 0.88 15.15
N GLY A 495 20.46 1.41 14.01
CA GLY A 495 21.31 1.78 12.90
C GLY A 495 21.79 0.58 12.09
N GLY A 496 22.82 0.79 11.28
CA GLY A 496 23.34 -0.19 10.34
C GLY A 496 24.65 0.26 9.69
N THR A 497 25.09 -0.50 8.68
CA THR A 497 26.31 -0.19 7.92
C THR A 497 26.03 0.53 6.60
N ALA A 498 24.77 0.65 6.21
CA ALA A 498 24.38 1.43 5.04
C ALA A 498 24.53 2.93 5.32
N VAL A 499 24.93 3.70 4.31
CA VAL A 499 24.97 5.17 4.42
C VAL A 499 23.57 5.68 4.77
N GLY A 500 23.48 6.60 5.73
CA GLY A 500 22.21 7.15 6.20
C GLY A 500 21.47 6.30 7.24
N SER A 501 21.88 5.04 7.49
CA SER A 501 21.22 4.19 8.48
C SER A 501 21.54 4.54 9.94
N GLY A 502 22.66 5.22 10.21
CA GLY A 502 23.06 5.61 11.57
C GLY A 502 22.12 6.64 12.19
N ASN A 503 21.66 6.39 13.42
CA ASN A 503 20.84 7.36 14.16
C ASN A 503 21.73 8.41 14.85
N ILE A 504 21.18 9.60 15.07
CA ILE A 504 21.72 10.59 16.01
C ILE A 504 20.91 10.50 17.31
N ILE A 505 21.55 10.11 18.40
CA ILE A 505 20.92 9.91 19.70
C ILE A 505 21.66 10.78 20.72
N SER A 506 21.16 12.00 20.90
CA SER A 506 21.88 13.08 21.59
C SER A 506 20.90 13.94 22.38
N GLY A 507 21.38 14.62 23.43
CA GLY A 507 20.59 15.58 24.19
C GLY A 507 19.52 14.98 25.09
N ASN A 508 19.41 13.66 25.23
CA ASN A 508 18.44 13.00 26.12
C ASN A 508 18.87 13.15 27.59
N LEU A 509 17.92 13.13 28.53
CA LEU A 509 18.23 13.42 29.94
C LEU A 509 18.73 12.20 30.75
N ASN A 510 18.78 11.02 30.13
CA ASN A 510 19.39 9.80 30.66
C ASN A 510 20.32 9.20 29.58
N ASP A 511 20.62 7.90 29.66
CA ASP A 511 21.39 7.17 28.65
C ASP A 511 20.92 7.43 27.22
N ALA A 512 21.82 7.51 26.26
CA ALA A 512 21.39 7.58 24.86
C ALA A 512 20.70 6.27 24.45
N VAL A 513 21.33 5.14 24.74
CA VAL A 513 20.79 3.80 24.49
C VAL A 513 20.91 2.94 25.73
N ALA A 514 19.79 2.40 26.22
CA ALA A 514 19.79 1.41 27.30
C ALA A 514 19.27 0.04 26.79
N ILE A 515 20.07 -1.01 26.99
CA ILE A 515 19.72 -2.41 26.67
C ILE A 515 19.73 -3.21 27.97
N SER A 516 18.55 -3.58 28.46
CA SER A 516 18.43 -4.13 29.82
C SER A 516 17.42 -5.27 29.96
N GLY A 517 17.63 -6.12 30.96
CA GLY A 517 16.67 -7.14 31.35
C GLY A 517 17.00 -8.54 30.84
N VAL A 518 16.53 -9.54 31.58
CA VAL A 518 16.66 -10.96 31.23
C VAL A 518 16.06 -11.23 29.85
N GLY A 519 16.82 -11.93 29.01
CA GLY A 519 16.41 -12.35 27.67
C GLY A 519 16.45 -11.23 26.63
N THR A 520 16.86 -10.01 27.00
CA THR A 520 17.04 -8.89 26.07
C THR A 520 18.35 -9.08 25.33
N ASP A 521 18.33 -9.95 24.32
CA ASP A 521 19.52 -10.54 23.74
C ASP A 521 19.68 -10.30 22.24
N ASN A 522 20.93 -10.35 21.77
CA ASN A 522 21.28 -10.26 20.34
C ASN A 522 20.82 -8.95 19.66
N ASN A 523 20.66 -7.87 20.42
CA ASN A 523 20.40 -6.55 19.87
C ASN A 523 21.72 -5.90 19.43
N ARG A 524 21.66 -5.02 18.43
CA ARG A 524 22.84 -4.44 17.80
C ARG A 524 22.71 -2.94 17.67
N ALA A 525 23.70 -2.20 18.17
CA ALA A 525 23.85 -0.77 17.95
C ALA A 525 25.03 -0.55 17.00
N LEU A 526 24.77 -0.17 15.75
CA LEU A 526 25.75 -0.02 14.68
C LEU A 526 25.64 1.35 14.01
N GLY A 527 26.78 1.98 13.72
CA GLY A 527 26.82 3.18 12.86
C GLY A 527 26.21 4.44 13.48
N ASN A 528 25.90 4.46 14.79
CA ASN A 528 25.19 5.57 15.43
C ASN A 528 26.13 6.70 15.86
N TRP A 529 25.57 7.90 15.99
CA TRP A 529 26.22 9.11 16.48
C TRP A 529 25.55 9.48 17.81
N ILE A 530 26.31 9.48 18.89
CA ILE A 530 25.78 9.50 20.25
C ILE A 530 26.47 10.61 21.04
N GLY A 531 25.67 11.51 21.58
CA GLY A 531 26.11 12.65 22.39
C GLY A 531 26.75 13.79 21.59
N VAL A 532 26.59 13.78 20.26
CA VAL A 532 27.14 14.77 19.31
C VAL A 532 26.09 15.31 18.34
N ASP A 533 26.39 16.42 17.68
CA ASP A 533 25.58 17.03 16.61
C ASP A 533 25.65 16.28 15.27
N ALA A 534 24.88 16.76 14.29
CA ALA A 534 24.89 16.26 12.90
C ALA A 534 26.28 16.23 12.24
N THR A 535 27.23 17.02 12.74
CA THR A 535 28.60 17.08 12.22
C THR A 535 29.57 16.18 12.97
N GLY A 536 29.18 15.70 14.16
CA GLY A 536 30.01 14.93 15.10
C GLY A 536 31.09 15.75 15.80
N ASN A 537 31.07 17.08 15.64
CA ASN A 537 32.12 17.95 16.15
C ASN A 537 31.68 18.76 17.38
N THR A 538 30.37 18.90 17.60
CA THR A 538 29.82 19.60 18.76
C THR A 538 29.19 18.58 19.70
N ALA A 539 29.47 18.69 21.00
CA ALA A 539 28.81 17.88 22.01
C ALA A 539 27.34 18.33 22.17
N LEU A 540 26.43 17.37 22.07
CA LEU A 540 25.02 17.45 22.46
C LEU A 540 24.79 16.33 23.48
N ALA A 541 25.35 16.51 24.67
CA ALA A 541 25.47 15.49 25.70
C ALA A 541 24.14 14.82 26.02
N ASN A 542 24.15 13.48 26.11
CA ASN A 542 23.13 12.79 26.88
C ASN A 542 23.42 12.93 28.39
N GLY A 543 22.39 12.81 29.21
CA GLY A 543 22.43 13.09 30.65
C GLY A 543 23.11 12.02 31.49
N ASP A 544 23.38 10.85 30.92
CA ASP A 544 24.09 9.74 31.57
C ASP A 544 25.04 9.03 30.58
N ASP A 545 24.99 7.71 30.39
CA ASP A 545 25.88 6.97 29.51
C ASP A 545 25.56 7.17 28.02
N GLY A 546 26.55 6.91 27.15
CA GLY A 546 26.29 6.79 25.72
C GLY A 546 25.47 5.54 25.41
N ILE A 547 26.00 4.37 25.79
CA ILE A 547 25.29 3.09 25.68
C ILE A 547 25.46 2.30 26.97
N GLN A 548 24.35 1.95 27.60
CA GLN A 548 24.31 1.10 28.77
C GLN A 548 23.78 -0.30 28.42
N ILE A 549 24.47 -1.35 28.88
CA ILE A 549 24.01 -2.74 28.81
C ILE A 549 24.12 -3.41 30.18
N GLY A 550 23.00 -3.90 30.70
CA GLY A 550 22.97 -4.54 32.02
C GLY A 550 21.69 -5.31 32.33
N SER A 551 21.49 -5.61 33.61
CA SER A 551 20.33 -6.37 34.12
C SER A 551 20.14 -7.72 33.40
N SER A 552 21.22 -8.46 33.19
CA SER A 552 21.29 -9.77 32.52
C SER A 552 21.04 -9.79 30.99
N ALA A 553 20.95 -8.62 30.34
CA ALA A 553 20.91 -8.54 28.88
C ALA A 553 22.21 -9.12 28.29
N SER A 554 22.10 -10.04 27.32
CA SER A 554 23.21 -10.87 26.87
C SER A 554 23.40 -10.90 25.35
N TYR A 555 24.62 -11.18 24.89
CA TYR A 555 24.95 -11.29 23.45
C TYR A 555 24.64 -10.03 22.61
N ASN A 556 24.49 -8.88 23.24
CA ASN A 556 24.29 -7.62 22.54
C ASN A 556 25.61 -7.10 21.99
N VAL A 557 25.55 -6.33 20.90
CA VAL A 557 26.71 -5.91 20.12
C VAL A 557 26.69 -4.40 19.90
N VAL A 558 27.76 -3.73 20.31
CA VAL A 558 28.03 -2.31 20.05
C VAL A 558 29.13 -2.23 19.00
N GLY A 559 28.76 -1.94 17.76
CA GLY A 559 29.68 -1.94 16.63
C GLY A 559 30.05 -3.33 16.11
N ASP A 560 30.47 -3.42 14.85
CA ASP A 560 30.81 -4.69 14.18
C ASP A 560 32.29 -4.83 13.80
N GLY A 561 33.13 -3.90 14.26
CA GLY A 561 34.56 -3.84 13.94
C GLY A 561 34.88 -3.28 12.55
N THR A 562 33.87 -2.92 11.74
CA THR A 562 34.07 -2.21 10.47
C THR A 562 33.97 -0.70 10.65
N LEU A 563 34.51 0.08 9.71
CA LEU A 563 34.35 1.54 9.73
C LEU A 563 32.89 1.97 9.55
N ALA A 564 32.08 1.16 8.85
CA ALA A 564 30.67 1.46 8.58
C ALA A 564 29.78 1.15 9.79
N GLY A 565 30.09 0.10 10.55
CA GLY A 565 29.33 -0.27 11.74
C GLY A 565 29.82 0.38 13.03
N ARG A 566 30.87 1.23 13.01
CA ARG A 566 31.37 1.92 14.21
C ARG A 566 30.34 2.93 14.75
N ASN A 567 30.15 2.97 16.07
CA ASN A 567 29.45 4.08 16.70
C ASN A 567 30.44 5.22 16.99
N VAL A 568 30.00 6.47 16.83
CA VAL A 568 30.70 7.67 17.28
C VAL A 568 30.05 8.09 18.60
N ILE A 569 30.74 7.89 19.71
CA ILE A 569 30.22 8.15 21.05
C ILE A 569 31.12 9.17 21.74
N ALA A 570 30.58 10.35 22.01
CA ALA A 570 31.33 11.42 22.68
C ALA A 570 30.38 12.37 23.41
N GLY A 571 30.90 13.09 24.41
CA GLY A 571 30.17 14.19 25.04
C GLY A 571 29.07 13.80 26.03
N ASN A 572 28.80 12.51 26.27
CA ASN A 572 27.85 12.07 27.30
C ASN A 572 28.35 12.40 28.72
N ALA A 573 27.43 12.45 29.68
CA ALA A 573 27.72 12.91 31.04
C ALA A 573 28.48 11.90 31.90
N ASP A 574 28.35 10.59 31.62
CA ASP A 574 29.10 9.53 32.32
C ASP A 574 29.91 8.64 31.34
N ASP A 575 29.69 7.32 31.28
CA ASP A 575 30.50 6.42 30.46
C ASP A 575 30.15 6.54 28.96
N GLY A 576 31.12 6.26 28.09
CA GLY A 576 30.84 6.09 26.67
C GLY A 576 30.01 4.83 26.41
N VAL A 577 30.49 3.70 26.93
CA VAL A 577 29.79 2.42 26.92
C VAL A 577 29.96 1.74 28.27
N GLN A 578 28.85 1.50 28.97
CA GLN A 578 28.83 0.81 30.25
C GLN A 578 28.28 -0.61 30.09
N LEU A 579 29.05 -1.59 30.55
CA LEU A 579 28.60 -2.97 30.70
C LEU A 579 28.65 -3.34 32.18
N TYR A 580 27.49 -3.64 32.78
CA TYR A 580 27.46 -4.11 34.16
C TYR A 580 26.60 -5.36 34.27
N ASP A 581 27.27 -6.48 34.54
CA ASP A 581 26.80 -7.78 35.04
C ASP A 581 27.81 -8.86 34.62
N LEU A 582 28.05 -9.85 35.49
CA LEU A 582 29.00 -10.93 35.19
C LEU A 582 28.35 -11.98 34.26
N GLY A 583 29.06 -12.38 33.21
CA GLY A 583 28.70 -13.56 32.40
C GLY A 583 27.68 -13.35 31.28
N THR A 584 27.47 -12.12 30.82
CA THR A 584 26.45 -11.76 29.82
C THR A 584 26.92 -11.81 28.35
N ASN A 585 28.19 -12.10 28.06
CA ASN A 585 28.73 -12.28 26.69
C ASN A 585 28.44 -11.13 25.69
N ASN A 586 28.25 -9.89 26.18
CA ASN A 586 28.11 -8.70 25.33
C ASN A 586 29.45 -8.33 24.66
N LYS A 587 29.38 -7.67 23.49
CA LYS A 587 30.55 -7.26 22.68
C LYS A 587 30.52 -5.76 22.39
N VAL A 588 31.68 -5.12 22.48
CA VAL A 588 31.93 -3.70 22.17
C VAL A 588 33.16 -3.59 21.29
#